data_AF-A0A7C7C6T6-F1
#
_entry.id   AF-A0A7C7C6T6-F1
#
_cell.length_a   1.000
_cell.length_b   1.000
_cell.length_c   1.000
_cell.angle_alpha   90.00
_cell.angle_beta   90.00
_cell.angle_gamma   90.00
#
_symmetry.space_group_name_H-M   'P 1'
#
loop_
_entity.id
_entity.type
_entity.pdbx_description
1 polymer ?
#
loop_
_entity_poly.entity_id
_entity_poly.type
_entity_poly.pdbx_seq_one_letter_code
_entity_poly.pdbx_strand_id
1 'polypeptide(L)'
;MAFKKFEQKDVLLNTMKAHPQSEFFINNSTIYYNNMPEQSGAFSSQVRNVPPGFISLYEYNIDKRSSTILPQDGNYNNYIFPFITKGSSGGSFRTAIHSSSDDSLNPGDEWTTTAVGDTLYGVYPLSASIIRELINTPSASGGTYNAQYLSLRNRLNFYSARSLHYAVTSSYGDKNTQALNMIYIPSIFYGSKIKPGSVSLKWYFTGSLIGELQDRKQNGELIEVTNSVAFGPKHYDNNNKVGGVILYDEGIILLTGSYPITSDTIYTSKDGNPTWRVFAAGAQDGVNSTTVGNDAFAKIAFGLSFKGTTETPVMTMFAHAKKGEVNYSNNPSFIKYGQDLVNFTSAHVYEENSERLLANTVSSSYTDYSASFKRQVYVSRVGIYDENKKLIGVATLANPVLKEEDQDLAFKLRLDL
;
A
#
# COMPACT_ATOMS: atom_id res chain seq x y z
N MET A 1 -38.19 21.06 -2.84
CA MET A 1 -36.73 20.82 -2.76
C MET A 1 -36.05 21.71 -3.79
N ALA A 2 -35.22 22.65 -3.36
CA ALA A 2 -34.46 23.50 -4.27
C ALA A 2 -33.12 22.82 -4.57
N PHE A 3 -32.87 22.48 -5.84
CA PHE A 3 -31.54 22.05 -6.28
C PHE A 3 -30.62 23.26 -6.28
N LYS A 4 -29.39 23.09 -5.78
CA LYS A 4 -28.38 24.14 -5.79
C LYS A 4 -27.21 23.71 -6.67
N LYS A 5 -26.88 24.54 -7.65
CA LYS A 5 -25.74 24.31 -8.53
C LYS A 5 -24.45 24.67 -7.78
N PHE A 6 -23.45 23.80 -7.83
CA PHE A 6 -22.12 24.11 -7.34
C PHE A 6 -21.50 25.23 -8.20
N GLU A 7 -20.97 26.26 -7.55
CA GLU A 7 -20.14 27.26 -8.22
C GLU A 7 -18.72 26.72 -8.39
N GLN A 8 -17.93 27.32 -9.29
CA GLN A 8 -16.56 26.88 -9.55
C GLN A 8 -15.67 26.93 -8.29
N LYS A 9 -15.97 27.85 -7.36
CA LYS A 9 -15.25 27.97 -6.08
C LYS A 9 -15.63 26.90 -5.05
N ASP A 10 -16.76 26.22 -5.24
CA ASP A 10 -17.28 25.23 -4.30
C ASP A 10 -16.69 23.84 -4.57
N VAL A 11 -16.09 23.63 -5.75
CA VAL A 11 -15.47 22.37 -6.17
C VAL A 11 -13.96 22.54 -6.25
N LEU A 12 -13.25 21.77 -5.45
CA LEU A 12 -11.79 21.72 -5.45
C LEU A 12 -11.32 20.34 -5.85
N LEU A 13 -10.48 20.26 -6.89
CA LEU A 13 -9.73 19.06 -7.23
C LEU A 13 -8.43 19.08 -6.44
N ASN A 14 -8.30 18.14 -5.51
CA ASN A 14 -7.13 17.98 -4.66
C ASN A 14 -6.55 16.58 -4.88
N THR A 15 -5.30 16.38 -4.50
CA THR A 15 -4.69 15.03 -4.46
C THR A 15 -4.43 14.69 -3.00
N MET A 16 -5.08 13.65 -2.49
CA MET A 16 -4.76 13.10 -1.19
C MET A 16 -3.47 12.30 -1.31
N LYS A 17 -2.48 12.62 -0.47
CA LYS A 17 -1.20 11.91 -0.39
C LYS A 17 -1.16 11.11 0.91
N ALA A 18 -1.19 9.79 0.82
CA ALA A 18 -1.07 8.91 1.98
C ALA A 18 0.32 8.25 2.02
N HIS A 19 0.75 7.87 3.23
CA HIS A 19 2.06 7.29 3.48
C HIS A 19 1.94 5.94 4.21
N PRO A 20 1.48 4.89 3.52
CA PRO A 20 1.39 3.55 4.12
C PRO A 20 2.78 3.09 4.55
N GLN A 21 2.87 2.44 5.72
CA GLN A 21 4.10 1.87 6.23
C GLN A 21 4.18 0.40 5.84
N SER A 22 5.35 -0.01 5.35
CA SER A 22 5.68 -1.39 5.03
C SER A 22 6.90 -1.82 5.82
N GLU A 23 6.83 -3.01 6.41
CA GLU A 23 7.90 -3.63 7.17
C GLU A 23 8.16 -5.04 6.64
N PHE A 24 9.42 -5.33 6.36
CA PHE A 24 9.91 -6.64 6.03
C PHE A 24 10.87 -7.10 7.10
N PHE A 25 10.65 -8.30 7.62
CA PHE A 25 11.55 -8.95 8.55
C PHE A 25 12.07 -10.24 7.90
N ILE A 26 13.38 -10.41 7.84
CA ILE A 26 14.02 -11.59 7.25
C ILE A 26 14.74 -12.33 8.35
N ASN A 27 14.40 -13.60 8.55
CA ASN A 27 15.10 -14.48 9.48
C ASN A 27 15.19 -15.88 8.90
N ASN A 28 16.39 -16.48 8.98
CA ASN A 28 16.64 -17.84 8.50
C ASN A 28 16.10 -18.11 7.08
N SER A 29 16.27 -17.16 6.15
CA SER A 29 15.78 -17.22 4.76
C SER A 29 14.25 -17.22 4.58
N THR A 30 13.51 -16.89 5.64
CA THR A 30 12.08 -16.62 5.57
C THR A 30 11.84 -15.12 5.68
N ILE A 31 11.02 -14.58 4.79
CA ILE A 31 10.59 -13.18 4.80
C ILE A 31 9.24 -13.10 5.51
N TYR A 32 9.02 -12.05 6.27
CA TYR A 32 7.74 -11.71 6.88
C TYR A 32 7.37 -10.29 6.50
N TYR A 33 6.13 -10.08 6.06
CA TYR A 33 5.62 -8.77 5.67
C TYR A 33 4.63 -8.27 6.73
N ASN A 34 4.85 -7.05 7.24
CA ASN A 34 4.07 -6.42 8.30
C ASN A 34 3.83 -7.32 9.52
N ASN A 35 4.86 -8.10 9.90
CA ASN A 35 4.81 -9.06 11.01
C ASN A 35 3.65 -10.06 10.93
N MET A 36 3.15 -10.33 9.72
CA MET A 36 2.12 -11.34 9.51
C MET A 36 2.76 -12.74 9.57
N PRO A 37 2.34 -13.59 10.53
CA PRO A 37 2.84 -14.95 10.60
C PRO A 37 2.27 -15.80 9.46
N GLU A 38 2.92 -16.93 9.21
CA GLU A 38 2.38 -17.97 8.35
C GLU A 38 1.07 -18.52 8.93
N GLN A 39 0.02 -18.59 8.11
CA GLN A 39 -1.28 -19.14 8.49
C GLN A 39 -1.54 -20.38 7.66
N SER A 40 -1.77 -21.52 8.31
CA SER A 40 -2.17 -22.76 7.65
C SER A 40 -3.69 -22.79 7.45
N GLY A 41 -4.11 -23.24 6.27
CA GLY A 41 -5.50 -23.51 5.95
C GLY A 41 -5.86 -24.97 6.17
N ALA A 42 -7.10 -25.33 5.80
CA ALA A 42 -7.60 -26.69 5.86
C ALA A 42 -7.10 -27.55 4.68
N PHE A 43 -6.75 -26.92 3.54
CA PHE A 43 -6.35 -27.61 2.30
C PHE A 43 -4.95 -27.23 1.81
N SER A 44 -4.34 -26.21 2.42
CA SER A 44 -3.02 -25.68 2.07
C SER A 44 -2.22 -25.36 3.32
N SER A 45 -0.89 -25.55 3.28
CA SER A 45 0.01 -25.14 4.37
C SER A 45 0.05 -23.62 4.56
N GLN A 46 -0.35 -22.87 3.53
CA GLN A 46 -0.43 -21.41 3.50
C GLN A 46 -1.79 -21.00 2.96
N VAL A 47 -2.62 -20.34 3.77
CA VAL A 47 -3.98 -19.90 3.39
C VAL A 47 -3.99 -19.10 2.09
N ARG A 48 -2.97 -18.27 1.85
CA ARG A 48 -2.89 -17.44 0.64
C ARG A 48 -2.24 -18.15 -0.55
N ASN A 49 -1.83 -19.41 -0.38
CA ASN A 49 -1.07 -20.19 -1.34
C ASN A 49 0.18 -19.48 -1.86
N VAL A 50 0.77 -18.60 -1.05
CA VAL A 50 2.03 -17.89 -1.31
C VAL A 50 2.93 -18.00 -0.09
N PRO A 51 4.26 -18.05 -0.29
CA PRO A 51 5.21 -18.14 0.82
C PRO A 51 5.08 -16.97 1.81
N PRO A 52 5.58 -17.11 3.05
CA PRO A 52 5.56 -16.03 4.02
C PRO A 52 6.32 -14.82 3.48
N GLY A 53 5.81 -13.61 3.79
CA GLY A 53 6.41 -12.37 3.31
C GLY A 53 6.10 -12.03 1.85
N PHE A 54 5.31 -12.84 1.16
CA PHE A 54 4.75 -12.52 -0.14
C PHE A 54 3.32 -12.01 -0.02
N ILE A 55 2.97 -11.05 -0.87
CA ILE A 55 1.58 -10.68 -1.11
C ILE A 55 1.06 -11.48 -2.31
N SER A 56 -0.14 -12.04 -2.18
CA SER A 56 -0.83 -12.62 -3.34
C SER A 56 -1.33 -11.47 -4.21
N LEU A 57 -0.96 -11.49 -5.49
CA LEU A 57 -1.43 -10.49 -6.46
C LEU A 57 -2.86 -10.76 -6.90
N TYR A 58 -3.33 -12.01 -6.74
CA TYR A 58 -4.66 -12.44 -7.09
C TYR A 58 -5.21 -13.40 -6.04
N GLU A 59 -6.12 -12.92 -5.20
CA GLU A 59 -6.72 -13.67 -4.10
C GLU A 59 -7.88 -14.59 -4.54
N TYR A 60 -7.81 -15.19 -5.73
CA TYR A 60 -8.82 -16.17 -6.15
C TYR A 60 -8.57 -17.56 -5.56
N ASN A 61 -7.30 -17.90 -5.31
CA ASN A 61 -6.95 -19.20 -4.73
C ASN A 61 -6.56 -19.07 -3.27
N ILE A 62 -7.57 -18.82 -2.44
CA ILE A 62 -7.45 -18.88 -0.99
C ILE A 62 -7.79 -20.30 -0.53
N ASP A 63 -6.88 -20.89 0.25
CA ASP A 63 -6.95 -22.23 0.82
C ASP A 63 -7.40 -23.31 -0.17
N LYS A 64 -6.83 -23.24 -1.38
CA LYS A 64 -7.00 -24.21 -2.45
C LYS A 64 -5.88 -25.26 -2.43
N ARG A 65 -6.21 -26.47 -2.86
CA ARG A 65 -5.27 -27.58 -3.01
C ARG A 65 -4.46 -27.41 -4.31
N SER A 66 -3.13 -27.49 -4.21
CA SER A 66 -2.24 -27.57 -5.37
C SER A 66 -2.37 -28.95 -6.03
N SER A 67 -3.25 -29.07 -7.02
CA SER A 67 -3.40 -30.27 -7.85
C SER A 67 -3.59 -29.87 -9.30
N THR A 68 -2.73 -30.39 -10.18
CA THR A 68 -2.79 -30.24 -11.65
C THR A 68 -3.71 -31.27 -12.31
N ILE A 69 -4.22 -32.24 -11.55
CA ILE A 69 -5.08 -33.30 -12.06
C ILE A 69 -6.51 -32.77 -12.19
N LEU A 70 -7.04 -32.80 -13.42
CA LEU A 70 -8.48 -32.58 -13.68
C LEU A 70 -9.29 -33.57 -12.84
N PRO A 71 -10.35 -33.14 -12.13
CA PRO A 71 -10.97 -33.98 -11.11
C PRO A 71 -11.62 -35.22 -11.74
N GLN A 72 -11.18 -36.42 -11.36
CA GLN A 72 -11.91 -37.65 -11.69
C GLN A 72 -13.03 -37.94 -10.68
N ASP A 73 -12.95 -37.39 -9.45
CA ASP A 73 -13.88 -37.69 -8.38
C ASP A 73 -14.22 -36.45 -7.52
N GLY A 74 -15.20 -35.64 -7.94
CA GLY A 74 -16.12 -34.84 -7.09
C GLY A 74 -15.62 -33.96 -5.92
N ASN A 75 -14.32 -33.82 -5.67
CA ASN A 75 -13.75 -33.06 -4.56
C ASN A 75 -13.20 -31.73 -5.09
N TYR A 76 -14.06 -30.72 -5.05
CA TYR A 76 -13.88 -29.42 -5.69
C TYR A 76 -13.08 -28.45 -4.81
N ASN A 77 -11.74 -28.53 -4.80
CA ASN A 77 -10.93 -27.46 -4.21
C ASN A 77 -9.57 -27.20 -4.87
N ASN A 78 -9.46 -27.38 -6.19
CA ASN A 78 -8.23 -27.08 -6.93
C ASN A 78 -8.05 -25.57 -7.17
N TYR A 79 -6.83 -25.18 -7.56
CA TYR A 79 -6.54 -23.84 -8.04
C TYR A 79 -7.36 -23.47 -9.28
N ILE A 80 -7.74 -22.20 -9.33
CA ILE A 80 -8.39 -21.49 -10.42
C ILE A 80 -7.27 -20.77 -11.18
N PHE A 81 -7.11 -21.08 -12.45
CA PHE A 81 -6.09 -20.47 -13.31
C PHE A 81 -6.75 -19.88 -14.56
N PRO A 82 -6.22 -18.76 -15.09
CA PRO A 82 -6.59 -18.36 -16.43
C PRO A 82 -6.10 -19.43 -17.42
N PHE A 83 -6.91 -19.70 -18.44
CA PHE A 83 -6.54 -20.62 -19.51
C PHE A 83 -6.93 -20.05 -20.86
N ILE A 84 -6.19 -20.41 -21.89
CA ILE A 84 -6.53 -20.13 -23.28
C ILE A 84 -6.43 -21.42 -24.09
N THR A 85 -7.37 -21.63 -25.00
CA THR A 85 -7.33 -22.78 -25.91
C THR A 85 -6.67 -22.37 -27.23
N LYS A 86 -5.80 -23.22 -27.74
CA LYS A 86 -5.13 -22.98 -29.02
C LYS A 86 -6.10 -23.20 -30.18
N GLY A 87 -6.64 -22.10 -30.72
CA GLY A 87 -7.59 -22.13 -31.84
C GLY A 87 -6.95 -22.44 -33.21
N SER A 88 -7.71 -23.07 -34.11
CA SER A 88 -7.25 -23.44 -35.46
C SER A 88 -7.28 -22.30 -36.49
N SER A 89 -7.86 -21.14 -36.13
CA SER A 89 -8.15 -20.04 -37.06
C SER A 89 -6.95 -19.15 -37.42
N GLY A 90 -5.74 -19.46 -36.93
CA GLY A 90 -4.49 -18.79 -37.33
C GLY A 90 -4.39 -17.29 -37.00
N GLY A 91 -5.33 -16.74 -36.22
CA GLY A 91 -5.43 -15.31 -35.94
C GLY A 91 -4.72 -14.80 -34.68
N SER A 92 -3.89 -15.61 -34.02
CA SER A 92 -3.20 -15.17 -32.80
C SER A 92 -1.88 -14.45 -33.08
N PHE A 93 -1.51 -13.54 -32.19
CA PHE A 93 -0.25 -12.79 -32.27
C PHE A 93 0.95 -13.75 -32.24
N ARG A 94 1.85 -13.64 -33.23
CA ARG A 94 3.19 -14.22 -33.16
C ARG A 94 4.01 -13.41 -32.18
N THR A 95 4.30 -13.94 -31.00
CA THR A 95 5.24 -13.28 -30.07
C THR A 95 6.68 -13.62 -30.47
N ALA A 96 7.57 -12.62 -30.47
CA ALA A 96 8.98 -12.77 -30.78
C ALA A 96 9.70 -13.63 -29.71
N ILE A 97 10.47 -14.61 -30.19
CA ILE A 97 11.21 -15.59 -29.38
C ILE A 97 12.43 -14.90 -28.75
N HIS A 98 12.66 -15.12 -27.46
CA HIS A 98 13.97 -14.92 -26.82
C HIS A 98 14.55 -16.30 -26.54
N SER A 99 15.49 -16.75 -27.36
CA SER A 99 16.18 -18.03 -27.20
C SER A 99 17.13 -17.97 -26.00
N SER A 100 16.97 -18.81 -24.98
CA SER A 100 18.04 -19.15 -24.04
C SER A 100 18.42 -20.61 -24.23
N SER A 101 19.70 -20.84 -24.50
CA SER A 101 20.35 -22.12 -24.79
C SER A 101 20.66 -22.93 -23.52
N ASP A 102 19.72 -23.05 -22.57
CA ASP A 102 19.91 -23.81 -21.34
C ASP A 102 18.89 -24.95 -21.26
N ASP A 103 19.38 -26.17 -21.51
CA ASP A 103 18.63 -27.43 -21.57
C ASP A 103 18.11 -27.89 -20.18
N SER A 104 18.39 -27.12 -19.11
CA SER A 104 18.04 -27.47 -17.72
C SER A 104 16.93 -26.59 -17.11
N LEU A 105 16.48 -25.56 -17.82
CA LEU A 105 15.31 -24.75 -17.51
C LEU A 105 14.43 -24.75 -18.75
N ASN A 106 13.49 -25.70 -18.83
CA ASN A 106 12.44 -25.67 -19.84
C ASN A 106 11.20 -24.93 -19.29
N PRO A 107 11.06 -23.60 -19.39
CA PRO A 107 9.81 -23.05 -19.86
C PRO A 107 9.79 -23.26 -21.37
N GLY A 108 9.66 -24.53 -21.77
CA GLY A 108 9.58 -24.91 -23.17
C GLY A 108 8.46 -24.11 -23.80
N ASP A 109 8.80 -23.41 -24.89
CA ASP A 109 7.91 -22.75 -25.82
C ASP A 109 6.48 -23.35 -25.82
N GLU A 110 5.60 -22.79 -24.99
CA GLU A 110 4.25 -23.33 -24.82
C GLU A 110 3.48 -23.31 -26.14
N TRP A 111 3.81 -22.38 -27.04
CA TRP A 111 3.12 -22.25 -28.32
C TRP A 111 3.67 -23.16 -29.44
N THR A 112 4.93 -23.62 -29.37
CA THR A 112 5.50 -24.52 -30.39
C THR A 112 5.34 -26.00 -30.03
N THR A 113 5.23 -26.32 -28.73
CA THR A 113 5.12 -27.69 -28.23
C THR A 113 3.67 -28.20 -28.11
N THR A 114 2.68 -27.30 -28.03
CA THR A 114 1.26 -27.69 -27.90
C THR A 114 0.55 -27.83 -29.25
N ALA A 115 -0.30 -28.85 -29.37
CA ALA A 115 -1.11 -29.10 -30.55
C ALA A 115 -2.33 -28.16 -30.61
N VAL A 116 -2.90 -27.99 -31.80
CA VAL A 116 -4.17 -27.27 -31.96
C VAL A 116 -5.25 -28.01 -31.17
N GLY A 117 -5.96 -27.29 -30.29
CA GLY A 117 -6.93 -27.87 -29.35
C GLY A 117 -6.43 -27.97 -27.91
N ASP A 118 -5.12 -27.83 -27.67
CA ASP A 118 -4.58 -27.84 -26.30
C ASP A 118 -4.99 -26.60 -25.51
N THR A 119 -5.10 -26.78 -24.19
CA THR A 119 -5.38 -25.72 -23.23
C THR A 119 -4.09 -25.30 -22.55
N LEU A 120 -3.71 -24.04 -22.72
CA LEU A 120 -2.57 -23.42 -22.05
C LEU A 120 -3.05 -22.79 -20.74
N TYR A 121 -2.33 -23.02 -19.65
CA TYR A 121 -2.66 -22.51 -18.33
C TYR A 121 -1.69 -21.40 -17.93
N GLY A 122 -2.19 -20.32 -17.33
CA GLY A 122 -1.33 -19.30 -16.77
C GLY A 122 -0.63 -19.75 -15.49
N VAL A 123 0.53 -19.17 -15.21
CA VAL A 123 1.31 -19.43 -13.99
C VAL A 123 0.59 -18.86 -12.76
N TYR A 124 0.48 -19.68 -11.72
CA TYR A 124 -0.04 -19.31 -10.40
C TYR A 124 0.72 -20.12 -9.33
N PRO A 125 0.96 -19.61 -8.11
CA PRO A 125 0.52 -18.32 -7.56
C PRO A 125 1.29 -17.11 -8.10
N LEU A 126 0.55 -16.07 -8.47
CA LEU A 126 1.12 -14.76 -8.76
C LEU A 126 1.35 -14.04 -7.43
N SER A 127 2.61 -13.80 -7.10
CA SER A 127 2.99 -13.22 -5.82
C SER A 127 4.13 -12.23 -5.97
N ALA A 128 4.26 -11.32 -5.01
CA ALA A 128 5.36 -10.36 -4.96
C ALA A 128 5.95 -10.29 -3.56
N SER A 129 7.27 -10.17 -3.49
CA SER A 129 8.03 -9.87 -2.26
C SER A 129 9.33 -9.17 -2.63
N ILE A 130 10.09 -8.75 -1.64
CA ILE A 130 11.43 -8.19 -1.84
C ILE A 130 12.39 -9.28 -2.34
N ILE A 131 13.34 -8.86 -3.16
CA ILE A 131 14.39 -9.75 -3.69
C ILE A 131 15.74 -9.10 -3.38
N ARG A 132 16.67 -9.91 -2.89
CA ARG A 132 18.07 -9.53 -2.76
C ARG A 132 18.88 -10.15 -3.89
N GLU A 133 19.79 -9.38 -4.45
CA GLU A 133 20.84 -9.85 -5.36
C GLU A 133 22.21 -9.35 -4.87
N LEU A 134 23.10 -10.30 -4.57
CA LEU A 134 24.51 -9.99 -4.30
C LEU A 134 25.31 -10.04 -5.62
N ILE A 135 25.78 -8.88 -6.06
CA ILE A 135 26.50 -8.71 -7.31
C ILE A 135 27.99 -8.60 -7.01
N ASN A 136 28.74 -9.69 -7.18
CA ASN A 136 30.19 -9.70 -6.97
C ASN A 136 30.97 -9.03 -8.11
N THR A 137 30.45 -9.12 -9.34
CA THR A 137 31.06 -8.55 -10.56
C THR A 137 30.02 -7.73 -11.34
N PRO A 138 29.81 -6.45 -10.99
CA PRO A 138 28.76 -5.62 -11.60
C PRO A 138 28.99 -5.33 -13.08
N SER A 139 30.26 -5.15 -13.46
CA SER A 139 30.68 -5.10 -14.85
C SER A 139 31.84 -6.07 -15.06
N ALA A 140 31.84 -6.82 -16.16
CA ALA A 140 33.04 -7.49 -16.62
C ALA A 140 33.63 -6.77 -17.83
N SER A 141 34.95 -6.60 -17.78
CA SER A 141 35.77 -6.70 -18.97
C SER A 141 35.79 -8.17 -19.38
N GLY A 142 35.04 -8.58 -20.42
CA GLY A 142 35.14 -9.94 -20.97
C GLY A 142 33.85 -10.72 -21.30
N GLY A 143 32.69 -10.07 -21.43
CA GLY A 143 31.49 -10.69 -22.02
C GLY A 143 30.37 -11.13 -21.07
N THR A 144 30.62 -11.19 -19.75
CA THR A 144 29.59 -11.54 -18.74
C THR A 144 29.28 -10.33 -17.85
N TYR A 145 28.12 -9.70 -17.99
CA TYR A 145 27.77 -8.52 -17.20
C TYR A 145 26.44 -8.72 -16.45
N ASN A 146 26.27 -8.00 -15.34
CA ASN A 146 24.99 -7.97 -14.65
C ASN A 146 24.06 -6.95 -15.33
N ALA A 147 23.08 -7.44 -16.11
CA ALA A 147 22.17 -6.60 -16.88
C ALA A 147 21.32 -5.68 -15.99
N GLN A 148 20.93 -6.14 -14.79
CA GLN A 148 20.12 -5.36 -13.86
C GLN A 148 20.89 -4.13 -13.36
N TYR A 149 22.13 -4.31 -12.90
CA TYR A 149 23.01 -3.20 -12.52
C TYR A 149 23.31 -2.25 -13.68
N LEU A 150 23.62 -2.77 -14.88
CA LEU A 150 23.94 -1.93 -16.04
C LEU A 150 22.78 -0.99 -16.40
N SER A 151 21.53 -1.48 -16.28
CA SER A 151 20.33 -0.68 -16.54
C SER A 151 20.21 0.54 -15.60
N LEU A 152 20.78 0.44 -14.39
CA LEU A 152 20.71 1.49 -13.38
C LEU A 152 21.83 2.53 -13.49
N ARG A 153 22.88 2.29 -14.28
CA ARG A 153 24.06 3.18 -14.32
C ARG A 153 23.71 4.62 -14.67
N ASN A 154 22.86 4.81 -15.68
CA ASN A 154 22.40 6.14 -16.08
C ASN A 154 21.60 6.81 -14.96
N ARG A 155 20.76 6.03 -14.26
CA ARG A 155 19.94 6.56 -13.17
C ARG A 155 20.77 6.90 -11.92
N LEU A 156 21.75 6.07 -11.59
CA LEU A 156 22.74 6.34 -10.56
C LEU A 156 23.52 7.63 -10.84
N ASN A 157 24.02 7.81 -12.07
CA ASN A 157 24.71 9.05 -12.44
C ASN A 157 23.78 10.27 -12.43
N PHE A 158 22.51 10.12 -12.81
CA PHE A 158 21.52 11.21 -12.71
C PHE A 158 21.33 11.67 -11.25
N TYR A 159 21.29 10.73 -10.30
CA TYR A 159 21.18 11.06 -8.87
C TYR A 159 22.49 11.53 -8.22
N SER A 160 23.62 11.55 -8.94
CA SER A 160 24.89 12.09 -8.43
C SER A 160 24.79 13.56 -7.99
N ALA A 161 23.84 14.32 -8.57
CA ALA A 161 23.54 15.68 -8.16
C ALA A 161 22.97 15.79 -6.72
N ARG A 162 22.37 14.72 -6.19
CA ARG A 162 21.86 14.67 -4.79
C ARG A 162 22.96 14.27 -3.82
N SER A 163 23.76 13.27 -4.20
CA SER A 163 24.92 12.81 -3.44
C SER A 163 25.93 12.14 -4.36
N LEU A 164 27.21 12.40 -4.11
CA LEU A 164 28.32 11.78 -4.81
C LEU A 164 28.42 10.25 -4.53
N HIS A 165 27.71 9.74 -3.52
CA HIS A 165 27.56 8.29 -3.29
C HIS A 165 26.72 7.59 -4.36
N TYR A 166 25.89 8.30 -5.14
CA TYR A 166 25.19 7.69 -6.27
C TYR A 166 26.08 7.52 -7.50
N ALA A 167 27.05 8.42 -7.70
CA ALA A 167 27.91 8.39 -8.88
C ALA A 167 28.56 7.02 -9.07
N VAL A 168 28.52 6.51 -10.30
CA VAL A 168 29.07 5.17 -10.62
C VAL A 168 30.55 5.11 -10.27
N THR A 169 31.29 6.17 -10.61
CA THR A 169 32.71 6.32 -10.29
C THR A 169 32.90 7.63 -9.54
N SER A 170 33.41 7.58 -8.32
CA SER A 170 33.70 8.76 -7.51
C SER A 170 34.82 8.51 -6.50
N SER A 171 35.11 9.50 -5.65
CA SER A 171 36.05 9.35 -4.52
C SER A 171 35.63 8.26 -3.53
N TYR A 172 34.37 7.85 -3.55
CA TYR A 172 33.83 6.78 -2.69
C TYR A 172 33.91 5.38 -3.34
N GLY A 173 34.57 5.26 -4.49
CA GLY A 173 34.84 4.00 -5.18
C GLY A 173 34.19 3.90 -6.55
N ASP A 174 34.46 2.78 -7.22
CA ASP A 174 33.92 2.46 -8.54
C ASP A 174 32.92 1.30 -8.45
N LYS A 175 31.65 1.59 -8.72
CA LYS A 175 30.54 0.62 -8.71
C LYS A 175 30.64 -0.42 -9.83
N ASN A 176 31.46 -0.17 -10.85
CA ASN A 176 31.65 -1.15 -11.93
C ASN A 176 32.51 -2.35 -11.47
N THR A 177 33.37 -2.16 -10.47
CA THR A 177 34.36 -3.15 -10.05
C THR A 177 34.16 -3.67 -8.64
N GLN A 178 33.54 -2.89 -7.74
CA GLN A 178 33.28 -3.32 -6.37
C GLN A 178 32.03 -4.22 -6.29
N ALA A 179 32.03 -5.19 -5.37
CA ALA A 179 30.82 -5.95 -5.07
C ALA A 179 29.71 -5.04 -4.49
N LEU A 180 28.48 -5.25 -4.95
CA LEU A 180 27.29 -4.49 -4.59
C LEU A 180 26.20 -5.43 -4.07
N ASN A 181 25.39 -4.96 -3.14
CA ASN A 181 24.18 -5.67 -2.73
C ASN A 181 22.98 -4.84 -3.15
N MET A 182 22.13 -5.44 -3.96
CA MET A 182 20.94 -4.79 -4.48
C MET A 182 19.71 -5.42 -3.83
N ILE A 183 18.82 -4.59 -3.30
CA ILE A 183 17.53 -5.03 -2.77
C ILE A 183 16.47 -4.36 -3.62
N TYR A 184 15.68 -5.18 -4.30
CA TYR A 184 14.56 -4.74 -5.11
C TYR A 184 13.28 -4.80 -4.29
N ILE A 185 12.59 -3.66 -4.22
CA ILE A 185 11.28 -3.51 -3.59
C ILE A 185 10.28 -3.31 -4.73
N PRO A 186 9.30 -4.21 -4.92
CA PRO A 186 8.26 -4.02 -5.91
C PRO A 186 7.36 -2.79 -5.61
N SER A 187 6.87 -2.12 -6.65
CA SER A 187 6.03 -0.91 -6.53
C SER A 187 4.72 -1.12 -5.79
N ILE A 188 4.19 -2.35 -5.75
CA ILE A 188 3.00 -2.68 -4.95
C ILE A 188 3.15 -2.34 -3.47
N PHE A 189 4.38 -2.32 -2.94
CA PHE A 189 4.65 -2.02 -1.53
C PHE A 189 4.80 -0.53 -1.23
N TYR A 190 5.16 0.31 -2.21
CA TYR A 190 5.39 1.75 -1.98
C TYR A 190 4.46 2.67 -2.77
N GLY A 191 3.67 2.14 -3.72
CA GLY A 191 2.80 2.92 -4.59
C GLY A 191 3.60 3.71 -5.62
N SER A 192 3.49 5.03 -5.58
CA SER A 192 4.12 5.94 -6.54
C SER A 192 5.59 6.19 -6.27
N LYS A 193 5.98 6.31 -4.99
CA LYS A 193 7.38 6.49 -4.57
C LYS A 193 7.58 6.18 -3.09
N ILE A 194 8.78 5.78 -2.72
CA ILE A 194 9.17 5.69 -1.31
C ILE A 194 9.33 7.11 -0.75
N LYS A 195 8.81 7.37 0.45
CA LYS A 195 8.93 8.66 1.12
C LYS A 195 10.39 8.90 1.55
N PRO A 196 11.04 9.97 1.09
CA PRO A 196 12.36 10.34 1.56
C PRO A 196 12.37 10.56 3.08
N GLY A 197 13.42 10.10 3.75
CA GLY A 197 13.57 10.16 5.20
C GLY A 197 12.89 9.04 5.98
N SER A 198 12.26 8.08 5.30
CA SER A 198 11.46 7.03 5.97
C SER A 198 12.12 5.65 6.03
N VAL A 199 13.23 5.47 5.31
CA VAL A 199 13.87 4.17 5.13
C VAL A 199 14.77 3.87 6.33
N SER A 200 14.59 2.69 6.92
CA SER A 200 15.45 2.15 7.97
C SER A 200 15.74 0.67 7.70
N LEU A 201 17.03 0.33 7.74
CA LEU A 201 17.56 -1.02 7.61
C LEU A 201 18.20 -1.41 8.93
N LYS A 202 17.67 -2.44 9.59
CA LYS A 202 18.13 -2.92 10.89
C LYS A 202 18.75 -4.29 10.77
N TRP A 203 19.88 -4.47 11.43
CA TRP A 203 20.55 -5.75 11.52
C TRP A 203 20.52 -6.25 12.95
N TYR A 204 20.02 -7.47 13.12
CA TYR A 204 19.98 -8.15 14.40
C TYR A 204 20.89 -9.38 14.41
N PHE A 205 21.55 -9.59 15.55
CA PHE A 205 22.30 -10.80 15.85
C PHE A 205 21.91 -11.30 17.23
N THR A 206 21.51 -12.57 17.33
CA THR A 206 21.03 -13.19 18.58
C THR A 206 19.90 -12.39 19.27
N GLY A 207 19.09 -11.66 18.49
CA GLY A 207 18.00 -10.81 18.98
C GLY A 207 18.41 -9.38 19.38
N SER A 208 19.70 -9.06 19.42
CA SER A 208 20.20 -7.69 19.68
C SER A 208 20.41 -6.93 18.38
N LEU A 209 20.04 -5.64 18.35
CA LEU A 209 20.33 -4.74 17.21
C LEU A 209 21.83 -4.43 17.18
N ILE A 210 22.49 -4.75 16.07
CA ILE A 210 23.94 -4.60 15.90
C ILE A 210 24.35 -3.45 14.99
N GLY A 211 23.42 -2.97 14.16
CA GLY A 211 23.63 -1.86 13.25
C GLY A 211 22.31 -1.43 12.62
N GLU A 212 22.18 -0.13 12.33
CA GLU A 212 21.03 0.43 11.65
C GLU A 212 21.49 1.44 10.60
N LEU A 213 21.07 1.30 9.34
CA LEU A 213 21.16 2.39 8.36
C LEU A 213 19.85 3.17 8.34
N GLN A 214 19.95 4.48 8.47
CA GLN A 214 18.83 5.40 8.40
C GLN A 214 19.05 6.43 7.28
N ASP A 215 18.00 6.68 6.51
CA ASP A 215 17.94 7.82 5.61
C ASP A 215 17.63 9.10 6.40
N ARG A 216 18.65 9.75 6.97
CA ARG A 216 18.46 10.96 7.80
C ARG A 216 18.43 12.25 6.98
N LYS A 217 19.20 12.29 5.89
CA LYS A 217 19.40 13.51 5.09
C LYS A 217 18.33 13.70 4.01
N GLN A 218 17.50 12.69 3.74
CA GLN A 218 16.48 12.72 2.68
C GLN A 218 17.05 12.94 1.27
N ASN A 219 18.36 12.81 1.11
CA ASN A 219 19.07 12.81 -0.16
C ASN A 219 19.28 11.37 -0.69
N GLY A 220 18.80 10.37 0.07
CA GLY A 220 18.87 8.95 -0.20
C GLY A 220 20.18 8.27 0.16
N GLU A 221 21.09 8.96 0.85
CA GLU A 221 22.18 8.30 1.59
C GLU A 221 21.63 7.52 2.78
N LEU A 222 22.04 6.26 2.89
CA LEU A 222 21.74 5.40 4.02
C LEU A 222 22.91 5.46 5.00
N ILE A 223 22.70 6.18 6.09
CA ILE A 223 23.75 6.52 7.06
C ILE A 223 23.64 5.59 8.26
N GLU A 224 24.75 5.01 8.65
CA GLU A 224 24.81 4.15 9.82
C GLU A 224 24.66 4.94 11.11
N VAL A 225 23.80 4.42 11.96
CA VAL A 225 23.51 4.87 13.31
C VAL A 225 23.66 3.64 14.20
N THR A 226 24.77 3.58 14.90
CA THR A 226 25.03 2.49 15.84
C THR A 226 24.92 3.04 17.26
N ASN A 227 24.05 2.45 18.06
CA ASN A 227 24.00 2.74 19.49
C ASN A 227 24.92 1.75 20.20
N SER A 228 25.99 2.23 20.81
CA SER A 228 26.86 1.42 21.66
C SER A 228 26.05 0.94 22.87
N VAL A 229 25.77 -0.36 22.96
CA VAL A 229 25.17 -0.96 24.16
C VAL A 229 26.25 -1.56 25.05
N ALA A 230 26.16 -1.32 26.36
CA ALA A 230 27.12 -1.84 27.35
C ALA A 230 27.05 -3.37 27.53
N PHE A 231 25.93 -3.99 27.13
CA PHE A 231 25.69 -5.43 27.17
C PHE A 231 25.11 -5.86 25.82
N GLY A 232 25.93 -6.51 24.99
CA GLY A 232 25.57 -6.95 23.64
C GLY A 232 26.80 -7.49 22.89
N PRO A 233 26.63 -8.01 21.66
CA PRO A 233 27.75 -8.40 20.82
C PRO A 233 28.66 -7.19 20.54
N LYS A 234 29.95 -7.41 20.25
CA LYS A 234 30.88 -6.29 20.04
C LYS A 234 30.60 -5.59 18.71
N HIS A 235 30.31 -4.30 18.71
CA HIS A 235 30.04 -3.55 17.46
C HIS A 235 31.11 -2.49 17.21
N TYR A 236 31.41 -2.25 15.93
CA TYR A 236 32.29 -1.14 15.54
C TYR A 236 31.52 0.17 15.54
N ASP A 237 32.16 1.25 16.01
CA ASP A 237 31.60 2.59 15.86
C ASP A 237 31.81 3.07 14.41
N ASN A 238 30.79 2.80 13.59
CA ASN A 238 30.70 3.26 12.20
C ASN A 238 29.70 4.41 12.06
N ASN A 239 29.36 5.09 13.16
CA ASN A 239 28.35 6.13 13.15
C ASN A 239 28.70 7.22 12.13
N ASN A 240 27.68 7.68 11.39
CA ASN A 240 27.80 8.64 10.28
C ASN A 240 28.49 8.15 9.00
N LYS A 241 28.86 6.86 8.89
CA LYS A 241 29.32 6.29 7.61
C LYS A 241 28.12 5.98 6.71
N VAL A 242 28.30 6.14 5.41
CA VAL A 242 27.27 5.79 4.41
C VAL A 242 27.43 4.32 4.02
N GLY A 243 26.42 3.50 4.34
CA GLY A 243 26.39 2.07 3.99
C GLY A 243 25.86 1.79 2.58
N GLY A 244 25.14 2.75 1.99
CA GLY A 244 24.57 2.63 0.66
C GLY A 244 23.67 3.79 0.27
N VAL A 245 22.92 3.62 -0.81
CA VAL A 245 21.97 4.60 -1.33
C VAL A 245 20.62 3.94 -1.66
N ILE A 246 19.54 4.72 -1.60
CA ILE A 246 18.22 4.30 -2.08
C ILE A 246 17.76 5.13 -3.29
N LEU A 247 17.20 4.45 -4.29
CA LEU A 247 16.52 5.03 -5.42
C LEU A 247 15.02 5.04 -5.12
N TYR A 248 14.49 6.14 -4.60
CA TYR A 248 13.12 6.21 -4.05
C TYR A 248 12.01 5.95 -5.08
N ASP A 249 12.23 6.38 -6.33
CA ASP A 249 11.23 6.28 -7.39
C ASP A 249 11.25 4.87 -8.01
N GLU A 250 12.42 4.22 -7.99
CA GLU A 250 12.63 2.88 -8.54
C GLU A 250 12.37 1.76 -7.52
N GLY A 251 12.43 2.04 -6.22
CA GLY A 251 12.30 1.04 -5.17
C GLY A 251 13.54 0.16 -5.02
N ILE A 252 14.73 0.70 -5.29
CA ILE A 252 15.98 -0.07 -5.26
C ILE A 252 16.90 0.47 -4.19
N ILE A 253 17.38 -0.41 -3.31
CA ILE A 253 18.42 -0.09 -2.35
C ILE A 253 19.73 -0.71 -2.86
N LEU A 254 20.78 0.10 -2.93
CA LEU A 254 22.12 -0.32 -3.33
C LEU A 254 23.09 -0.12 -2.17
N LEU A 255 23.56 -1.22 -1.59
CA LEU A 255 24.50 -1.22 -0.46
C LEU A 255 25.91 -1.51 -0.94
N THR A 256 26.84 -0.65 -0.55
CA THR A 256 28.27 -0.74 -0.92
C THR A 256 29.19 -0.82 0.29
N GLY A 257 28.67 -0.57 1.49
CA GLY A 257 29.42 -0.55 2.75
C GLY A 257 30.12 -1.89 3.01
N SER A 258 31.45 -1.88 2.89
CA SER A 258 32.33 -3.05 3.06
C SER A 258 33.05 -3.10 4.41
N TYR A 259 32.81 -2.11 5.28
CA TYR A 259 33.42 -2.08 6.60
C TYR A 259 32.69 -3.05 7.55
N PRO A 260 33.41 -3.66 8.52
CA PRO A 260 32.80 -4.63 9.43
C PRO A 260 31.86 -3.93 10.42
N ILE A 261 30.71 -4.56 10.70
CA ILE A 261 29.70 -4.08 11.65
C ILE A 261 30.00 -4.58 13.06
N THR A 262 30.47 -5.82 13.18
CA THR A 262 30.85 -6.46 14.45
C THR A 262 32.18 -7.19 14.30
N SER A 263 32.89 -7.36 15.41
CA SER A 263 34.09 -8.21 15.46
C SER A 263 33.76 -9.70 15.53
N ASP A 264 32.49 -10.05 15.79
CA ASP A 264 32.05 -11.44 15.83
C ASP A 264 31.95 -11.99 14.40
N THR A 265 32.44 -13.21 14.20
CA THR A 265 32.32 -13.89 12.90
C THR A 265 30.88 -14.33 12.69
N ILE A 266 30.17 -13.60 11.82
CA ILE A 266 28.81 -13.94 11.42
C ILE A 266 28.84 -14.52 10.00
N TYR A 267 28.53 -15.81 9.90
CA TYR A 267 28.45 -16.52 8.61
C TYR A 267 27.15 -16.13 7.89
N THR A 268 27.28 -15.19 6.97
CA THR A 268 26.20 -14.76 6.04
C THR A 268 26.43 -15.28 4.62
N SER A 269 27.61 -15.84 4.37
CA SER A 269 28.05 -16.58 3.18
C SER A 269 29.29 -17.40 3.55
N LYS A 270 29.74 -18.33 2.68
CA LYS A 270 30.77 -19.35 2.95
C LYS A 270 32.08 -18.80 3.55
N ASP A 271 32.41 -17.54 3.31
CA ASP A 271 33.49 -16.80 3.96
C ASP A 271 33.17 -15.29 3.93
N GLY A 272 32.86 -14.65 5.06
CA GLY A 272 32.62 -13.21 5.06
C GLY A 272 32.39 -12.56 6.41
N ASN A 273 33.01 -11.40 6.62
CA ASN A 273 32.71 -10.51 7.74
C ASN A 273 31.31 -9.89 7.57
N PRO A 274 30.56 -9.64 8.65
CA PRO A 274 29.28 -8.96 8.59
C PRO A 274 29.45 -7.51 8.12
N THR A 275 29.03 -7.23 6.89
CA THR A 275 29.09 -5.93 6.22
C THR A 275 27.73 -5.61 5.58
N TRP A 276 27.42 -4.34 5.29
CA TRP A 276 26.15 -3.99 4.65
C TRP A 276 25.94 -4.63 3.26
N ARG A 277 27.02 -5.10 2.61
CA ARG A 277 26.94 -5.92 1.38
C ARG A 277 26.26 -7.27 1.58
N VAL A 278 26.20 -7.79 2.80
CA VAL A 278 25.54 -9.07 3.11
C VAL A 278 24.20 -8.91 3.84
N PHE A 279 23.69 -7.68 3.90
CA PHE A 279 22.37 -7.38 4.45
C PHE A 279 21.25 -8.10 3.67
N ALA A 280 20.21 -8.53 4.40
CA ALA A 280 19.05 -9.26 3.87
C ALA A 280 19.38 -10.63 3.25
N ALA A 281 20.47 -11.27 3.69
CA ALA A 281 20.76 -12.64 3.29
C ALA A 281 19.60 -13.59 3.59
N GLY A 282 19.21 -14.37 2.58
CA GLY A 282 18.03 -15.22 2.60
C GLY A 282 16.75 -14.58 2.05
N ALA A 283 16.81 -13.34 1.54
CA ALA A 283 15.69 -12.73 0.83
C ALA A 283 15.68 -13.12 -0.67
N GLN A 284 15.18 -14.32 -0.98
CA GLN A 284 15.09 -14.85 -2.36
C GLN A 284 16.42 -14.95 -3.13
N ASP A 285 17.55 -15.02 -2.43
CA ASP A 285 18.91 -15.11 -3.00
C ASP A 285 19.46 -16.55 -2.98
N GLY A 286 18.66 -17.51 -2.51
CA GLY A 286 19.07 -18.91 -2.32
C GLY A 286 19.96 -19.16 -1.11
N VAL A 287 20.30 -18.13 -0.32
CA VAL A 287 21.16 -18.27 0.87
C VAL A 287 20.32 -18.75 2.05
N ASN A 288 20.71 -19.88 2.61
CA ASN A 288 20.11 -20.47 3.81
C ASN A 288 21.16 -21.17 4.68
N SER A 289 20.75 -21.64 5.86
CA SER A 289 21.63 -22.33 6.82
C SER A 289 22.38 -23.52 6.21
N THR A 290 21.78 -24.25 5.26
CA THR A 290 22.41 -25.36 4.54
C THR A 290 23.48 -24.88 3.56
N THR A 291 23.21 -23.84 2.77
CA THR A 291 24.18 -23.28 1.81
C THR A 291 25.36 -22.59 2.48
N VAL A 292 25.13 -22.03 3.67
CA VAL A 292 26.17 -21.40 4.50
C VAL A 292 26.96 -22.47 5.25
N GLY A 293 26.34 -23.62 5.55
CA GLY A 293 26.93 -24.73 6.31
C GLY A 293 27.13 -24.42 7.80
N ASN A 294 26.34 -23.49 8.36
CA ASN A 294 26.50 -23.05 9.75
C ASN A 294 25.17 -22.60 10.36
N ASP A 295 24.80 -23.19 11.50
CA ASP A 295 23.59 -22.86 12.26
C ASP A 295 23.59 -21.43 12.83
N ALA A 296 24.73 -20.74 12.82
CA ALA A 296 24.81 -19.32 13.14
C ALA A 296 23.97 -18.44 12.19
N PHE A 297 23.63 -18.93 10.99
CA PHE A 297 22.72 -18.23 10.08
C PHE A 297 21.28 -18.10 10.66
N ALA A 298 20.86 -18.99 11.56
CA ALA A 298 19.57 -18.83 12.24
C ALA A 298 19.58 -17.67 13.27
N LYS A 299 20.78 -17.23 13.71
CA LYS A 299 20.95 -16.17 14.70
C LYS A 299 20.90 -14.77 14.11
N ILE A 300 20.92 -14.63 12.78
CA ILE A 300 20.81 -13.34 12.11
C ILE A 300 19.36 -13.03 11.76
N ALA A 301 19.00 -11.76 11.86
CA ALA A 301 17.77 -11.26 11.28
C ALA A 301 17.97 -9.85 10.72
N PHE A 302 17.15 -9.49 9.75
CA PHE A 302 17.18 -8.19 9.09
C PHE A 302 15.80 -7.57 9.13
N GLY A 303 15.73 -6.28 9.43
CA GLY A 303 14.50 -5.48 9.32
C GLY A 303 14.66 -4.44 8.22
N LEU A 304 13.73 -4.36 7.30
CA LEU A 304 13.62 -3.29 6.30
C LEU A 304 12.27 -2.61 6.50
N SER A 305 12.28 -1.33 6.83
CA SER A 305 11.06 -0.54 6.99
C SER A 305 11.13 0.73 6.16
N PHE A 306 10.00 1.10 5.56
CA PHE A 306 9.87 2.33 4.78
C PHE A 306 8.39 2.76 4.74
N LYS A 307 8.17 4.01 4.34
CA LYS A 307 6.82 4.52 4.05
C LYS A 307 6.69 4.76 2.56
N GLY A 308 5.64 4.21 1.95
CA GLY A 308 5.27 4.49 0.58
C GLY A 308 4.66 5.88 0.41
N THR A 309 4.24 6.17 -0.81
CA THR A 309 3.46 7.34 -1.17
C THR A 309 2.39 6.89 -2.15
N THR A 310 1.14 7.00 -1.77
CA THR A 310 0.00 6.80 -2.67
C THR A 310 -0.70 8.14 -2.87
N GLU A 311 -1.04 8.42 -4.12
CA GLU A 311 -1.72 9.63 -4.52
C GLU A 311 -3.09 9.27 -5.08
N THR A 312 -4.13 9.68 -4.39
CA THR A 312 -5.53 9.48 -4.81
C THR A 312 -6.11 10.84 -5.16
N PRO A 313 -6.58 11.06 -6.40
CA PRO A 313 -7.30 12.28 -6.73
C PRO A 313 -8.62 12.31 -5.94
N VAL A 314 -8.92 13.45 -5.33
CA VAL A 314 -10.11 13.65 -4.50
C VAL A 314 -10.80 14.93 -4.91
N MET A 315 -12.06 14.83 -5.29
CA MET A 315 -12.95 15.97 -5.47
C MET A 315 -13.54 16.36 -4.12
N THR A 316 -13.22 17.57 -3.65
CA THR A 316 -13.84 18.17 -2.47
C THR A 316 -14.92 19.14 -2.91
N MET A 317 -16.15 18.97 -2.44
CA MET A 317 -17.29 19.84 -2.74
C MET A 317 -17.81 20.48 -1.46
N PHE A 318 -18.08 21.78 -1.51
CA PHE A 318 -18.70 22.52 -0.40
C PHE A 318 -20.16 22.83 -0.72
N ALA A 319 -21.07 22.12 -0.06
CA ALA A 319 -22.50 22.38 -0.17
C ALA A 319 -22.90 23.44 0.87
N HIS A 320 -23.05 24.68 0.43
CA HIS A 320 -23.42 25.81 1.28
C HIS A 320 -24.94 25.90 1.47
N ALA A 321 -25.39 25.93 2.72
CA ALA A 321 -26.74 26.30 3.13
C ALA A 321 -26.67 27.68 3.81
N LYS A 322 -26.93 28.74 3.04
CA LYS A 322 -26.81 30.12 3.53
C LYS A 322 -27.96 30.48 4.48
N LYS A 323 -27.84 31.63 5.14
CA LYS A 323 -28.90 32.28 5.92
C LYS A 323 -30.18 32.40 5.07
N GLY A 324 -31.31 31.99 5.64
CA GLY A 324 -32.61 31.94 4.94
C GLY A 324 -32.78 30.79 3.95
N GLU A 325 -31.75 29.99 3.67
CA GLU A 325 -31.86 28.78 2.84
C GLU A 325 -32.06 27.52 3.70
N VAL A 326 -32.69 26.49 3.11
CA VAL A 326 -32.92 25.18 3.75
C VAL A 326 -33.65 25.33 5.11
N ASN A 327 -34.59 26.28 5.17
CA ASN A 327 -35.39 26.63 6.36
C ASN A 327 -36.81 26.05 6.33
N TYR A 328 -37.08 25.10 5.43
CA TYR A 328 -38.34 24.39 5.33
C TYR A 328 -38.15 22.88 5.23
N SER A 329 -39.02 22.12 5.91
CA SER A 329 -39.11 20.66 5.87
C SER A 329 -40.50 20.25 5.43
N ASN A 330 -40.60 19.20 4.62
CA ASN A 330 -41.88 18.60 4.23
C ASN A 330 -42.45 17.67 5.31
N ASN A 331 -41.78 17.52 6.46
CA ASN A 331 -42.29 16.66 7.53
C ASN A 331 -43.55 17.26 8.16
N PRO A 332 -44.57 16.43 8.46
CA PRO A 332 -45.78 16.90 9.11
C PRO A 332 -45.46 17.47 10.49
N SER A 333 -46.08 18.61 10.80
CA SER A 333 -46.03 19.24 12.12
C SER A 333 -47.25 18.81 12.94
N PHE A 334 -47.09 18.68 14.27
CA PHE A 334 -48.17 18.27 15.16
C PHE A 334 -48.80 19.49 15.86
N ILE A 335 -50.11 19.43 16.11
CA ILE A 335 -50.84 20.42 16.91
C ILE A 335 -50.60 20.12 18.40
N LYS A 336 -50.58 21.15 19.25
CA LYS A 336 -50.45 20.97 20.70
C LYS A 336 -51.65 20.18 21.23
N TYR A 337 -51.38 19.18 22.07
CA TYR A 337 -52.43 18.34 22.65
C TYR A 337 -53.36 19.14 23.58
N GLY A 338 -54.67 18.83 23.54
CA GLY A 338 -55.68 19.40 24.44
C GLY A 338 -56.22 20.78 24.06
N GLN A 339 -56.20 21.13 22.76
CA GLN A 339 -56.75 22.39 22.26
C GLN A 339 -58.07 22.20 21.51
N ASP A 340 -58.96 23.19 21.58
CA ASP A 340 -60.18 23.21 20.80
C ASP A 340 -59.87 23.40 19.31
N LEU A 341 -60.17 22.37 18.51
CA LEU A 341 -59.77 22.30 17.10
C LEU A 341 -60.70 23.12 16.19
N VAL A 342 -61.94 23.33 16.61
CA VAL A 342 -63.02 23.93 15.82
C VAL A 342 -63.57 25.12 16.60
N ASN A 343 -63.69 26.27 15.94
CA ASN A 343 -64.27 27.48 16.54
C ASN A 343 -65.80 27.46 16.40
N PHE A 344 -66.27 27.11 15.21
CA PHE A 344 -67.69 27.12 14.88
C PHE A 344 -68.00 26.07 13.81
N THR A 345 -69.11 25.35 13.96
CA THR A 345 -69.57 24.38 12.96
C THR A 345 -71.09 24.49 12.76
N SER A 346 -71.53 24.49 11.50
CA SER A 346 -72.93 24.56 11.09
C SER A 346 -73.14 23.80 9.77
N ALA A 347 -74.39 23.69 9.32
CA ALA A 347 -74.73 23.04 8.05
C ALA A 347 -74.14 23.75 6.80
N HIS A 348 -73.66 24.98 6.92
CA HIS A 348 -73.13 25.78 5.80
C HIS A 348 -71.73 26.36 6.03
N VAL A 349 -71.21 26.31 7.25
CA VAL A 349 -69.92 26.93 7.62
C VAL A 349 -69.19 26.01 8.59
N TYR A 350 -67.94 25.71 8.26
CA TYR A 350 -66.97 25.09 9.15
C TYR A 350 -65.84 26.09 9.35
N GLU A 351 -65.71 26.57 10.58
CA GLU A 351 -64.68 27.52 10.97
C GLU A 351 -63.72 26.86 11.97
N GLU A 352 -62.48 26.83 11.53
CA GLU A 352 -61.36 26.29 12.26
C GLU A 352 -60.82 27.30 13.26
N ASN A 353 -60.41 26.85 14.46
CA ASN A 353 -59.92 27.76 15.49
C ASN A 353 -58.65 28.50 15.05
N SER A 354 -58.71 29.83 14.97
CA SER A 354 -57.62 30.68 14.51
C SER A 354 -56.46 30.80 15.51
N GLU A 355 -56.70 30.44 16.79
CA GLU A 355 -55.71 30.48 17.88
C GLU A 355 -55.04 29.12 18.16
N ARG A 356 -55.16 28.15 17.24
CA ARG A 356 -54.50 26.83 17.37
C ARG A 356 -52.98 26.99 17.45
N LEU A 357 -52.37 26.39 18.48
CA LEU A 357 -50.93 26.38 18.67
C LEU A 357 -50.32 25.08 18.15
N LEU A 358 -49.20 25.20 17.47
CA LEU A 358 -48.38 24.06 17.08
C LEU A 358 -47.61 23.51 18.30
N ALA A 359 -47.36 22.20 18.31
CA ALA A 359 -46.48 21.60 19.29
C ALA A 359 -45.06 22.16 19.11
N ASN A 360 -44.55 22.85 20.13
CA ASN A 360 -43.21 23.44 20.09
C ASN A 360 -42.18 22.45 20.62
N THR A 361 -41.16 22.15 19.82
CA THR A 361 -39.99 21.33 20.19
C THR A 361 -38.79 22.16 20.63
N VAL A 362 -38.90 23.49 20.59
CA VAL A 362 -37.86 24.43 21.05
C VAL A 362 -37.95 24.55 22.56
N SER A 363 -36.93 24.09 23.28
CA SER A 363 -36.78 24.31 24.72
C SER A 363 -35.92 25.54 25.01
N SER A 364 -36.21 26.21 26.11
CA SER A 364 -35.34 27.25 26.68
C SER A 364 -34.26 26.59 27.55
N SER A 365 -33.12 27.24 27.67
CA SER A 365 -32.08 26.89 28.65
C SER A 365 -32.43 27.32 30.10
N TYR A 366 -33.51 28.08 30.29
CA TYR A 366 -33.99 28.55 31.59
C TYR A 366 -35.23 27.77 32.05
N THR A 367 -35.27 27.43 33.34
CA THR A 367 -36.29 26.55 33.95
C THR A 367 -37.71 27.12 33.93
N ASP A 368 -37.86 28.45 33.87
CA ASP A 368 -39.16 29.15 33.98
C ASP A 368 -39.53 29.95 32.73
N TYR A 369 -38.84 29.71 31.61
CA TYR A 369 -39.11 30.42 30.36
C TYR A 369 -39.49 29.44 29.26
N SER A 370 -40.69 29.56 28.71
CA SER A 370 -41.09 28.84 27.50
C SER A 370 -40.63 29.65 26.29
N ALA A 371 -39.71 29.09 25.49
CA ALA A 371 -39.31 29.71 24.23
C ALA A 371 -40.51 29.78 23.26
N SER A 372 -40.59 30.87 22.49
CA SER A 372 -41.59 31.00 21.42
C SER A 372 -41.37 29.93 20.36
N PHE A 373 -42.44 29.52 19.68
CA PHE A 373 -42.33 28.59 18.55
C PHE A 373 -41.37 29.15 17.49
N LYS A 374 -40.40 28.32 17.09
CA LYS A 374 -39.51 28.57 15.94
C LYS A 374 -39.49 27.33 15.06
N ARG A 375 -39.44 27.53 13.75
CA ARG A 375 -39.28 26.42 12.79
C ARG A 375 -37.89 25.81 12.97
N GLN A 376 -37.83 24.51 13.19
CA GLN A 376 -36.59 23.75 13.28
C GLN A 376 -36.45 22.85 12.04
N VAL A 377 -35.36 23.00 11.30
CA VAL A 377 -35.05 22.14 10.16
C VAL A 377 -33.75 21.40 10.43
N TYR A 378 -33.79 20.09 10.28
CA TYR A 378 -32.62 19.24 10.45
C TYR A 378 -32.15 18.74 9.09
N VAL A 379 -30.87 18.95 8.80
CA VAL A 379 -30.21 18.37 7.63
C VAL A 379 -29.61 17.04 8.06
N SER A 380 -30.12 15.94 7.49
CA SER A 380 -29.62 14.58 7.75
C SER A 380 -28.86 13.97 6.57
N ARG A 381 -29.19 14.41 5.35
CA ARG A 381 -28.61 13.88 4.11
C ARG A 381 -28.42 15.00 3.08
N VAL A 382 -27.35 14.90 2.31
CA VAL A 382 -27.07 15.77 1.16
C VAL A 382 -26.99 14.90 -0.09
N GLY A 383 -27.92 15.10 -1.02
CA GLY A 383 -27.93 14.42 -2.32
C GLY A 383 -27.12 15.19 -3.35
N ILE A 384 -26.28 14.49 -4.10
CA ILE A 384 -25.46 15.02 -5.19
C ILE A 384 -26.10 14.57 -6.50
N TYR A 385 -26.31 15.50 -7.42
CA TYR A 385 -27.00 15.26 -8.68
C TYR A 385 -26.12 15.66 -9.87
N ASP A 386 -26.26 14.96 -10.99
CA ASP A 386 -25.65 15.34 -12.26
C ASP A 386 -26.42 16.51 -12.94
N GLU A 387 -25.93 16.95 -14.11
CA GLU A 387 -26.55 18.02 -14.90
C GLU A 387 -27.99 17.69 -15.34
N ASN A 388 -28.32 16.40 -15.46
CA ASN A 388 -29.64 15.90 -15.83
C ASN A 388 -30.55 15.67 -14.61
N LYS A 389 -30.13 16.09 -13.41
CA LYS A 389 -30.82 15.88 -12.13
C LYS A 389 -30.96 14.40 -11.74
N LYS A 390 -30.09 13.53 -12.22
CA LYS A 390 -29.96 12.15 -11.75
C LYS A 390 -29.10 12.14 -10.49
N LEU A 391 -29.55 11.41 -9.48
CA LEU A 391 -28.83 11.26 -8.22
C LEU A 391 -27.57 10.41 -8.45
N ILE A 392 -26.40 10.98 -8.17
CA ILE A 392 -25.10 10.29 -8.31
C ILE A 392 -24.50 9.90 -6.96
N GLY A 393 -24.98 10.47 -5.85
CA GLY A 393 -24.53 10.09 -4.52
C GLY A 393 -25.38 10.70 -3.41
N VAL A 394 -25.37 10.06 -2.24
CA VAL A 394 -26.04 10.55 -1.03
C VAL A 394 -25.06 10.51 0.13
N ALA A 395 -24.71 11.69 0.65
CA ALA A 395 -23.93 11.81 1.87
C ALA A 395 -24.88 11.83 3.07
N THR A 396 -24.80 10.82 3.93
CA THR A 396 -25.60 10.72 5.15
C THR A 396 -24.76 11.18 6.34
N LEU A 397 -25.33 12.04 7.18
CA LEU A 397 -24.71 12.48 8.43
C LEU A 397 -25.09 11.50 9.53
N ALA A 398 -24.13 11.13 10.39
CA ALA A 398 -24.38 10.24 11.53
C ALA A 398 -25.40 10.86 12.51
N ASN A 399 -25.24 12.16 12.77
CA ASN A 399 -26.17 12.95 13.57
C ASN A 399 -26.75 14.09 12.71
N PRO A 400 -28.08 14.22 12.59
CA PRO A 400 -28.69 15.35 11.89
C PRO A 400 -28.29 16.68 12.52
N VAL A 401 -28.02 17.68 11.69
CA VAL A 401 -27.60 19.02 12.14
C VAL A 401 -28.79 19.96 12.05
N LEU A 402 -29.13 20.63 13.16
CA LEU A 402 -30.12 21.71 13.18
C LEU A 402 -29.59 22.89 12.37
N LYS A 403 -30.39 23.37 11.41
CA LYS A 403 -30.14 24.58 10.63
C LYS A 403 -31.17 25.63 11.02
N GLU A 404 -30.73 26.63 11.78
CA GLU A 404 -31.56 27.80 12.07
C GLU A 404 -31.58 28.78 10.88
N GLU A 405 -32.58 29.65 10.83
CA GLU A 405 -32.77 30.58 9.71
C GLU A 405 -31.63 31.58 9.61
N ASP A 406 -31.08 32.03 10.74
CA ASP A 406 -30.01 33.02 10.85
C ASP A 406 -28.59 32.45 10.73
N GLN A 407 -28.46 31.13 10.70
CA GLN A 407 -27.17 30.44 10.61
C GLN A 407 -26.71 30.23 9.15
N ASP A 408 -25.40 30.13 8.96
CA ASP A 408 -24.78 29.67 7.72
C ASP A 408 -24.12 28.30 7.99
N LEU A 409 -24.43 27.29 7.19
CA LEU A 409 -23.78 25.97 7.26
C LEU A 409 -23.12 25.62 5.94
N ALA A 410 -21.99 24.92 6.01
CA ALA A 410 -21.31 24.36 4.84
C ALA A 410 -20.98 22.89 5.08
N PHE A 411 -21.46 22.01 4.21
CA PHE A 411 -21.16 20.58 4.26
C PHE A 411 -19.99 20.29 3.33
N LYS A 412 -18.87 19.83 3.90
CA LYS A 412 -17.69 19.40 3.16
C LYS A 412 -17.85 17.94 2.73
N LEU A 413 -18.03 17.72 1.44
CA LEU A 413 -18.14 16.42 0.81
C LEU A 413 -16.80 16.07 0.17
N ARG A 414 -16.35 14.81 0.31
CA ARG A 414 -15.15 14.30 -0.36
C ARG A 414 -15.53 13.07 -1.17
N LEU A 415 -15.12 13.07 -2.43
CA LEU A 415 -15.32 11.97 -3.37
C LEU A 415 -13.94 11.57 -3.91
N ASP A 416 -13.57 10.32 -3.73
CA ASP A 416 -12.37 9.75 -4.35
C ASP A 416 -12.67 9.52 -5.84
N LEU A 417 -11.78 10.01 -6.72
CA LEU A 417 -11.94 9.99 -8.17
C LEU A 417 -11.26 8.80 -8.84
#